data_AF-A0A7J8ZI84-F1
#
_entry.id   AF-A0A7J8ZI84-F1
#
_cell.length_a   1.000
_cell.length_b   1.000
_cell.length_c   1.000
_cell.angle_alpha   90.00
_cell.angle_beta   90.00
_cell.angle_gamma   90.00
#
_symmetry.space_group_name_H-M   'P 1'
#
loop_
_entity.id
_entity.type
_entity.pdbx_description
1 polymer ?
#
loop_
_entity_poly.entity_id
_entity_poly.type
_entity_poly.pdbx_seq_one_letter_code
_entity_poly.pdbx_strand_id
1 'polypeptide(L)'
;MMNDSWNSRDETWKKVWKFLGPQRVRFFFWTILKQRLLTNAKRVRRGLAVDPSCPICGHDSEDILHIIRDCMATKENTSKFNRGASWVCFFGLFAWSLWKNCNLFIFQRKTWSSNEIIKVSINWAKQFLLVFRNELIEGYEFAIEEQLTRGWTFLNTDGVVQMESGDATVGRIMYDEKGDWVFGYNRFIGKCSIFMPNCGAS
;
A
#
# COMPACT_ATOMS: atom_id res chain seq x y z
N MET A 1 24.53 -6.07 -4.62
CA MET A 1 23.89 -5.82 -3.30
C MET A 1 23.58 -4.32 -3.24
N MET A 2 22.32 -3.92 -3.02
CA MET A 2 22.02 -2.49 -2.81
C MET A 2 22.56 -2.09 -1.44
N ASN A 3 23.43 -1.08 -1.41
CA ASN A 3 24.11 -0.62 -0.21
C ASN A 3 23.09 -0.14 0.83
N ASP A 4 23.28 -0.47 2.11
CA ASP A 4 22.34 -0.08 3.17
C ASP A 4 22.44 1.40 3.59
N SER A 5 23.41 2.12 3.04
CA SER A 5 23.55 3.57 3.17
C SER A 5 22.38 4.28 2.47
N TRP A 6 21.52 4.94 3.25
CA TRP A 6 20.47 5.81 2.73
C TRP A 6 21.10 6.97 1.92
N ASN A 7 20.78 7.08 0.64
CA ASN A 7 21.30 8.15 -0.23
C ASN A 7 20.11 8.99 -0.72
N SER A 8 20.04 10.25 -0.28
CA SER A 8 18.97 11.19 -0.65
C SER A 8 18.94 11.54 -2.16
N ARG A 9 20.01 11.23 -2.90
CA ARG A 9 20.11 11.40 -4.36
C ARG A 9 19.79 10.13 -5.15
N ASP A 10 19.46 9.03 -4.49
CA ASP A 10 19.12 7.79 -5.18
C ASP A 10 17.72 7.93 -5.81
N GLU A 11 17.74 8.06 -7.13
CA GLU A 11 16.57 8.19 -8.01
C GLU A 11 15.61 7.01 -7.88
N THR A 12 16.07 5.86 -7.40
CA THR A 12 15.23 4.68 -7.14
C THR A 12 14.21 4.97 -6.04
N TRP A 13 14.65 5.55 -4.92
CA TRP A 13 13.74 5.88 -3.81
C TRP A 13 12.80 7.01 -4.19
N LYS A 14 13.28 8.00 -4.95
CA LYS A 14 12.39 9.05 -5.48
C LYS A 14 11.26 8.46 -6.32
N LYS A 15 11.51 7.44 -7.14
CA LYS A 15 10.47 6.75 -7.92
C LYS A 15 9.47 5.99 -7.03
N VAL A 16 9.94 5.33 -5.97
CA VAL A 16 9.07 4.62 -5.01
C VAL A 16 8.15 5.59 -4.28
N TRP A 17 8.68 6.73 -3.83
CA TRP A 17 7.88 7.73 -3.11
C TRP A 17 6.96 8.53 -4.03
N LYS A 18 7.35 8.72 -5.30
CA LYS A 18 6.49 9.27 -6.36
C LYS A 18 5.46 8.28 -6.90
N PHE A 19 5.47 7.01 -6.47
CA PHE A 19 4.49 6.03 -6.91
C PHE A 19 3.07 6.52 -6.60
N LEU A 20 2.22 6.54 -7.62
CA LEU A 20 0.82 6.94 -7.50
C LEU A 20 -0.02 5.73 -7.09
N GLY A 21 -0.13 5.50 -5.79
CA GLY A 21 -0.95 4.45 -5.21
C GLY A 21 -0.92 4.48 -3.69
N PRO A 22 -1.66 3.56 -3.03
CA PRO A 22 -1.78 3.56 -1.58
C PRO A 22 -0.44 3.45 -0.87
N GLN A 23 -0.32 4.10 0.30
CA GLN A 23 0.92 4.12 1.09
C GLN A 23 1.45 2.72 1.42
N ARG A 24 0.53 1.76 1.69
CA ARG A 24 0.89 0.35 1.92
C ARG A 24 1.66 -0.28 0.75
N VAL A 25 1.33 0.10 -0.48
CA VAL A 25 2.00 -0.40 -1.69
C VAL A 25 3.37 0.26 -1.87
N ARG A 26 3.54 1.53 -1.47
CA ARG A 26 4.86 2.19 -1.42
C ARG A 26 5.80 1.48 -0.45
N PHE A 27 5.34 1.20 0.76
CA PHE A 27 6.11 0.42 1.74
C PHE A 27 6.43 -0.99 1.23
N PHE A 28 5.47 -1.64 0.56
CA PHE A 28 5.71 -2.92 -0.10
C PHE A 28 6.84 -2.83 -1.14
N PHE A 29 6.83 -1.85 -2.05
CA PHE A 29 7.94 -1.65 -2.99
C PHE A 29 9.26 -1.34 -2.30
N TRP A 30 9.24 -0.56 -1.23
CA TRP A 30 10.43 -0.32 -0.42
C TRP A 30 11.02 -1.62 0.13
N THR A 31 10.18 -2.51 0.69
CA THR A 31 10.63 -3.83 1.16
C THR A 31 11.16 -4.73 0.03
N ILE A 32 10.57 -4.66 -1.16
CA ILE A 32 11.05 -5.37 -2.35
C ILE A 32 12.45 -4.92 -2.74
N LEU A 33 12.67 -3.62 -2.86
CA LEU A 33 13.96 -3.06 -3.28
C LEU A 33 15.07 -3.33 -2.27
N LYS A 34 14.74 -3.32 -0.98
CA LYS A 34 15.64 -3.78 0.07
C LYS A 34 15.87 -5.29 0.08
N GLN A 35 15.22 -6.05 -0.80
CA GLN A 35 15.20 -7.52 -0.80
C GLN A 35 14.82 -8.07 0.59
N ARG A 36 13.85 -7.44 1.25
CA ARG A 36 13.36 -7.83 2.58
C ARG A 36 11.98 -8.47 2.54
N LEU A 37 11.33 -8.54 1.38
CA LEU A 37 10.07 -9.26 1.22
C LEU A 37 10.23 -10.73 1.63
N LEU A 38 9.38 -11.21 2.54
CA LEU A 38 9.41 -12.59 3.03
C LEU A 38 8.72 -13.51 2.02
N THR A 39 9.50 -14.12 1.13
CA THR A 39 9.05 -15.13 0.15
C THR A 39 9.30 -16.55 0.70
N ASN A 40 8.68 -17.59 0.14
CA ASN A 40 8.95 -18.96 0.61
C ASN A 40 10.43 -19.35 0.47
N ALA A 41 11.12 -18.94 -0.60
CA ALA A 41 12.57 -19.14 -0.70
C ALA A 41 13.35 -18.56 0.50
N LYS A 42 12.95 -17.37 0.99
CA LYS A 42 13.54 -16.78 2.20
C LYS A 42 13.08 -17.45 3.49
N ARG A 43 11.87 -17.99 3.53
CA ARG A 43 11.37 -18.73 4.69
C ARG A 43 12.16 -20.02 4.86
N VAL A 44 12.39 -20.78 3.79
CA VAL A 44 13.25 -21.97 3.82
C VAL A 44 14.66 -21.62 4.24
N ARG A 45 15.26 -20.58 3.66
CA ARG A 45 16.60 -20.11 4.06
C ARG A 45 16.71 -19.74 5.55
N ARG A 46 15.61 -19.32 6.18
CA ARG A 46 15.54 -18.97 7.60
C ARG A 46 15.08 -20.13 8.50
N GLY A 47 14.84 -21.32 7.95
CA GLY A 47 14.30 -22.47 8.69
C GLY A 47 12.83 -22.32 9.10
N LEU A 48 12.08 -21.41 8.46
CA LEU A 48 10.66 -21.12 8.75
C LEU A 48 9.69 -21.88 7.83
N ALA A 49 10.21 -22.62 6.85
CA ALA A 49 9.47 -23.46 5.92
C ALA A 49 10.36 -24.61 5.44
N VAL A 50 9.76 -25.69 4.96
CA VAL A 50 10.48 -26.86 4.41
C VAL A 50 10.53 -26.81 2.88
N ASP A 51 9.53 -26.22 2.26
CA ASP A 51 9.35 -26.17 0.80
C ASP A 51 9.44 -24.72 0.28
N PRO A 52 10.33 -24.42 -0.69
CA PRO A 52 10.45 -23.09 -1.28
C PRO A 52 9.38 -22.83 -2.35
N SER A 53 8.58 -23.82 -2.73
CA SER A 53 7.64 -23.73 -3.85
C SER A 53 6.57 -22.65 -3.66
N CYS A 54 6.10 -22.12 -4.77
CA CYS A 54 5.00 -21.16 -4.82
C CYS A 54 3.67 -21.87 -4.48
N PRO A 55 2.94 -21.44 -3.44
CA PRO A 55 1.70 -22.08 -3.02
C PRO A 55 0.55 -21.82 -4.00
N ILE A 56 0.69 -20.84 -4.90
CA ILE A 56 -0.36 -20.46 -5.85
C ILE A 56 -0.24 -21.27 -7.15
N CYS A 57 0.95 -21.33 -7.74
CA CYS A 57 1.13 -21.94 -9.07
C CYS A 57 2.01 -23.21 -9.07
N GLY A 58 2.53 -23.61 -7.91
CA GLY A 58 3.36 -24.81 -7.78
C GLY A 58 4.77 -24.68 -8.35
N HIS A 59 5.22 -23.48 -8.72
CA HIS A 59 6.59 -23.28 -9.20
C HIS A 59 7.62 -23.59 -8.11
N ASP A 60 8.74 -24.24 -8.49
CA ASP A 60 9.73 -24.82 -7.58
C ASP A 60 10.33 -23.84 -6.55
N SER A 61 10.35 -22.54 -6.85
CA SER A 61 10.86 -21.53 -5.91
C SER A 61 10.10 -20.21 -6.01
N GLU A 62 9.44 -19.83 -4.93
CA GLU A 62 8.82 -18.51 -4.78
C GLU A 62 9.87 -17.48 -4.34
N ASP A 63 10.38 -16.72 -5.31
CA ASP A 63 11.20 -15.54 -5.07
C ASP A 63 10.45 -14.24 -5.44
N ILE A 64 11.13 -13.10 -5.26
CA ILE A 64 10.54 -11.78 -5.52
C ILE A 64 10.16 -11.62 -6.99
N LEU A 65 10.99 -12.11 -7.92
CA LEU A 65 10.72 -11.99 -9.36
C LEU A 65 9.54 -12.88 -9.75
N HIS A 66 9.47 -14.06 -9.15
CA HIS A 66 8.34 -14.95 -9.33
C HIS A 66 7.03 -14.29 -8.91
N ILE A 67 6.95 -13.72 -7.70
CA ILE A 67 5.72 -13.05 -7.21
C ILE A 67 5.32 -11.87 -8.10
N ILE A 68 6.29 -11.07 -8.57
CA ILE A 68 6.02 -9.81 -9.28
C ILE A 68 5.77 -10.02 -10.78
N ARG A 69 6.44 -11.00 -11.39
CA ARG A 69 6.51 -11.15 -12.85
C ARG A 69 6.05 -12.53 -13.33
N ASP A 70 6.55 -13.61 -12.73
CA ASP A 70 6.50 -14.94 -13.35
C ASP A 70 5.39 -15.87 -12.85
N CYS A 71 4.78 -15.59 -11.69
CA CYS A 71 3.70 -16.38 -11.12
C CYS A 71 2.50 -16.36 -12.06
N MET A 72 2.05 -17.52 -12.56
CA MET A 72 1.07 -17.64 -13.66
C MET A 72 -0.18 -16.76 -13.54
N ALA A 73 -0.61 -16.42 -12.32
CA ALA A 73 -1.68 -15.44 -12.08
C ALA A 73 -1.43 -14.07 -12.76
N THR A 74 -0.18 -13.68 -13.02
CA THR A 74 0.24 -12.45 -13.70
C THR A 74 0.11 -12.53 -15.23
N LYS A 75 0.35 -13.69 -15.85
CA LYS A 75 0.57 -13.79 -17.31
C LYS A 75 -0.71 -13.70 -18.15
N GLU A 76 -1.83 -14.22 -17.68
CA GLU A 76 -3.06 -14.29 -18.49
C GLU A 76 -3.85 -12.98 -18.56
N ASN A 77 -3.59 -12.02 -17.66
CA ASN A 77 -4.53 -10.91 -17.42
C ASN A 77 -3.95 -9.50 -17.57
N THR A 78 -2.65 -9.36 -17.82
CA THR A 78 -2.00 -8.05 -18.00
C THR A 78 -2.24 -7.43 -19.39
N SER A 79 -2.67 -8.22 -20.37
CA SER A 79 -2.86 -7.78 -21.76
C SER A 79 -4.13 -6.94 -22.00
N LYS A 80 -5.05 -6.89 -21.03
CA LYS A 80 -6.39 -6.26 -21.19
C LYS A 80 -6.50 -4.83 -20.65
N PHE A 81 -5.43 -4.22 -20.13
CA PHE A 81 -5.54 -2.96 -19.40
C PHE A 81 -4.79 -1.79 -20.06
N ASN A 82 -5.45 -0.63 -20.10
CA ASN A 82 -5.02 0.57 -20.82
C ASN A 82 -3.74 1.20 -20.21
N ARG A 83 -2.78 1.61 -21.05
CA ARG A 83 -1.51 2.24 -20.62
C ARG A 83 -1.79 3.67 -20.11
N GLY A 84 -1.77 3.87 -18.79
CA GLY A 84 -1.91 5.19 -18.15
C GLY A 84 -1.62 5.15 -16.65
N ALA A 85 -1.83 6.25 -15.93
CA ALA A 85 -1.62 6.34 -14.47
C ALA A 85 -2.41 5.27 -13.68
N SER A 86 -3.55 4.83 -14.23
CA SER A 86 -4.36 3.74 -13.70
C SER A 86 -3.63 2.39 -13.70
N TRP A 87 -2.80 2.13 -14.70
CA TRP A 87 -2.03 0.90 -14.81
C TRP A 87 -0.97 0.78 -13.72
N VAL A 88 -0.26 1.87 -13.42
CA VAL A 88 0.80 1.88 -12.39
C VAL A 88 0.20 1.58 -11.02
N CYS A 89 -0.89 2.25 -10.66
CA CYS A 89 -1.61 2.00 -9.42
C CYS A 89 -2.15 0.55 -9.35
N PHE A 90 -2.80 0.08 -10.42
CA PHE A 90 -3.30 -1.29 -10.53
C PHE A 90 -2.18 -2.31 -10.37
N PHE A 91 -1.07 -2.17 -11.09
CA PHE A 91 0.05 -3.11 -11.05
C PHE A 91 0.61 -3.25 -9.63
N GLY A 92 0.81 -2.13 -8.93
CA GLY A 92 1.28 -2.18 -7.54
C GLY A 92 0.30 -2.86 -6.60
N LEU A 93 -1.00 -2.58 -6.74
CA LEU A 93 -2.05 -3.25 -5.96
C LEU A 93 -2.16 -4.74 -6.30
N PHE A 94 -1.97 -5.11 -7.55
CA PHE A 94 -2.01 -6.48 -8.01
C PHE A 94 -0.84 -7.30 -7.47
N ALA A 95 0.39 -6.78 -7.60
CA ALA A 95 1.58 -7.40 -7.03
C ALA A 95 1.48 -7.56 -5.50
N TRP A 96 0.98 -6.53 -4.81
CA TRP A 96 0.70 -6.62 -3.37
C TRP A 96 -0.36 -7.67 -3.03
N SER A 97 -1.43 -7.76 -3.83
CA SER A 97 -2.52 -8.72 -3.61
C SER A 97 -2.07 -10.17 -3.84
N LEU A 98 -1.19 -10.41 -4.82
CA LEU A 98 -0.57 -11.71 -5.03
C LEU A 98 0.28 -12.13 -3.83
N TRP A 99 1.18 -11.25 -3.37
CA TRP A 99 1.95 -11.52 -2.16
C TRP A 99 1.05 -11.77 -0.95
N LYS A 100 0.01 -10.96 -0.77
CA LYS A 100 -0.97 -11.16 0.31
C LYS A 100 -1.69 -12.50 0.19
N ASN A 101 -2.05 -12.94 -1.02
CA ASN A 101 -2.69 -14.22 -1.25
C ASN A 101 -1.79 -15.40 -0.86
N CYS A 102 -0.49 -15.35 -1.20
CA CYS A 102 0.48 -16.34 -0.75
C CYS A 102 0.50 -16.43 0.79
N ASN A 103 0.57 -15.28 1.48
CA ASN A 103 0.60 -15.25 2.94
C ASN A 103 -0.72 -15.74 3.56
N LEU A 104 -1.87 -15.39 2.99
CA LEU A 104 -3.16 -15.89 3.44
C LEU A 104 -3.26 -17.41 3.34
N PHE A 105 -2.74 -17.99 2.26
CA PHE A 105 -2.71 -19.44 2.11
C PHE A 105 -1.82 -20.09 3.18
N ILE A 106 -0.62 -19.55 3.37
CA ILE A 106 0.34 -20.05 4.36
C ILE A 106 -0.21 -20.00 5.80
N PHE A 107 -0.74 -18.84 6.22
CA PHE A 107 -1.07 -18.60 7.63
C PHE A 107 -2.53 -18.89 7.98
N GLN A 108 -3.43 -18.82 7.00
CA GLN A 108 -4.88 -18.95 7.23
C GLN A 108 -5.54 -20.03 6.36
N ARG A 109 -4.78 -20.70 5.47
CA ARG A 109 -5.30 -21.66 4.47
C ARG A 109 -6.44 -21.11 3.61
N LYS A 110 -6.47 -19.78 3.44
CA LYS A 110 -7.41 -19.08 2.56
C LYS A 110 -6.70 -18.69 1.27
N THR A 111 -7.42 -18.78 0.16
CA THR A 111 -6.91 -18.38 -1.15
C THR A 111 -8.00 -17.64 -1.92
N TRP A 112 -7.59 -16.59 -2.60
CA TRP A 112 -8.37 -15.89 -3.60
C TRP A 112 -8.07 -16.48 -4.97
N SER A 113 -9.13 -16.69 -5.76
CA SER A 113 -9.01 -16.98 -7.17
C SER A 113 -8.36 -15.81 -7.91
N SER A 114 -7.73 -16.11 -9.06
CA SER A 114 -7.14 -15.07 -9.92
C SER A 114 -8.13 -13.95 -10.25
N ASN A 115 -9.40 -14.29 -10.49
CA ASN A 115 -10.46 -13.32 -10.78
C ASN A 115 -10.75 -12.40 -9.58
N GLU A 116 -10.75 -12.91 -8.36
CA GLU A 116 -10.95 -12.10 -7.15
C GLU A 116 -9.77 -11.14 -6.93
N ILE A 117 -8.54 -11.62 -7.10
CA ILE A 117 -7.33 -10.80 -6.98
C ILE A 117 -7.39 -9.63 -7.98
N ILE A 118 -7.76 -9.90 -9.23
CA ILE A 118 -7.89 -8.89 -10.27
C ILE A 118 -9.00 -7.89 -9.93
N LYS A 119 -10.20 -8.38 -9.58
CA LYS A 119 -11.35 -7.52 -9.23
C LYS A 119 -11.03 -6.60 -8.07
N VAL A 120 -10.46 -7.14 -6.99
CA VAL A 120 -10.03 -6.37 -5.81
C VAL A 120 -9.00 -5.33 -6.22
N SER A 121 -7.99 -5.71 -6.99
CA SER A 121 -6.93 -4.78 -7.42
C SER A 121 -7.46 -3.63 -8.29
N ILE A 122 -8.37 -3.93 -9.23
CA ILE A 122 -9.04 -2.91 -10.05
C ILE A 122 -9.90 -1.99 -9.20
N ASN A 123 -10.72 -2.56 -8.30
CA ASN A 123 -11.63 -1.76 -7.49
C ASN A 123 -10.85 -0.79 -6.59
N TRP A 124 -9.80 -1.29 -5.93
CA TRP A 124 -8.91 -0.45 -5.13
C TRP A 124 -8.18 0.61 -5.94
N ALA A 125 -7.74 0.29 -7.16
CA ALA A 125 -7.07 1.27 -8.02
C ALA A 125 -8.04 2.39 -8.42
N LYS A 126 -9.28 2.06 -8.79
CA LYS A 126 -10.34 3.03 -9.09
C LYS A 126 -10.64 3.92 -7.88
N GLN A 127 -10.88 3.32 -6.73
CA GLN A 127 -11.19 4.05 -5.49
C GLN A 127 -10.05 4.99 -5.10
N PHE A 128 -8.81 4.51 -5.13
CA PHE A 128 -7.64 5.34 -4.82
C PHE A 128 -7.53 6.55 -5.78
N LEU A 129 -7.71 6.33 -7.08
CA LEU A 129 -7.59 7.40 -8.07
C LEU A 129 -8.74 8.41 -7.98
N LEU A 130 -9.94 7.96 -7.63
CA LEU A 130 -11.08 8.85 -7.39
C LEU A 130 -10.82 9.75 -6.17
N VAL A 131 -10.43 9.17 -5.04
CA VAL A 131 -10.11 9.93 -3.82
C VAL A 131 -8.92 10.86 -4.06
N PHE A 132 -7.83 10.36 -4.64
CA PHE A 132 -6.65 11.17 -4.94
C PHE A 132 -6.96 12.35 -5.88
N ARG A 133 -7.83 12.14 -6.87
CA ARG A 133 -8.28 13.22 -7.76
C ARG A 133 -9.09 14.28 -6.99
N ASN A 134 -9.98 13.85 -6.10
CA ASN A 134 -10.76 14.77 -5.28
C ASN A 134 -9.88 15.53 -4.29
N GLU A 135 -8.89 14.88 -3.65
CA GLU A 135 -7.91 15.54 -2.77
C GLU A 135 -7.06 16.58 -3.51
N LEU A 136 -6.70 16.34 -4.78
CA LEU A 136 -5.99 17.33 -5.60
C LEU A 136 -6.87 18.55 -5.93
N ILE A 137 -8.18 18.36 -6.06
CA ILE A 137 -9.13 19.44 -6.35
C ILE A 137 -9.43 20.23 -5.05
N GLU A 138 -9.77 19.55 -3.96
CA GLU A 138 -10.00 20.17 -2.64
C GLU A 138 -8.74 20.85 -2.11
N GLY A 139 -7.57 20.23 -2.28
CA GLY A 139 -6.28 20.80 -1.86
C GLY A 139 -5.87 22.04 -2.66
N TYR A 140 -6.44 22.27 -3.84
CA TYR A 140 -6.25 23.51 -4.61
C TYR A 140 -7.20 24.62 -4.15
N GLU A 141 -8.42 24.27 -3.71
CA GLU A 141 -9.37 25.24 -3.14
C GLU A 141 -8.99 25.69 -1.72
N PHE A 142 -8.40 24.81 -0.90
CA PHE A 142 -7.95 25.15 0.47
C PHE A 142 -6.59 25.86 0.53
N ALA A 143 -5.84 25.96 -0.58
CA ALA A 143 -4.50 26.54 -0.62
C ALA A 143 -4.48 28.07 -0.82
N ILE A 144 -5.64 28.74 -0.73
CA ILE A 144 -5.69 30.20 -0.66
C ILE A 144 -5.89 30.58 0.80
N GLU A 145 -4.85 31.20 1.36
CA GLU A 145 -4.75 31.82 2.68
C GLU A 145 -4.16 30.96 3.81
N GLU A 146 -2.84 30.73 3.73
CA GLU A 146 -2.05 30.59 4.95
C GLU A 146 -0.71 31.32 4.81
N GLN A 147 -0.53 32.36 5.61
CA GLN A 147 0.75 33.04 5.78
C GLN A 147 1.72 32.07 6.46
N LEU A 148 2.50 31.34 5.66
CA LEU A 148 3.58 30.49 6.12
C LEU A 148 4.64 31.33 6.86
N THR A 149 4.57 31.31 8.19
CA THR A 149 5.70 31.69 9.03
C THR A 149 6.81 30.65 8.84
N ARG A 150 8.05 31.12 8.62
CA ARG A 150 9.23 30.26 8.40
C ARG A 150 9.52 29.44 9.66
N GLY A 151 9.07 28.19 9.71
CA GLY A 151 9.36 27.21 10.77
C GLY A 151 8.93 25.79 10.36
N TRP A 152 9.35 24.76 11.09
CA TRP A 152 8.87 23.38 10.90
C TRP A 152 7.75 23.06 11.89
N THR A 153 6.67 22.45 11.41
CA THR A 153 5.54 22.03 12.24
C THR A 153 5.37 20.51 12.21
N PHE A 154 5.10 19.90 13.36
CA PHE A 154 4.85 18.47 13.48
C PHE A 154 3.35 18.19 13.43
N LEU A 155 2.92 17.29 12.54
CA LEU A 155 1.53 16.88 12.39
C LEU A 155 1.34 15.44 12.84
N ASN A 156 0.66 15.24 13.96
CA ASN A 156 0.22 13.92 14.41
C ASN A 156 -1.19 13.65 13.90
N THR A 157 -1.41 12.50 13.29
CA THR A 157 -2.72 12.03 12.85
C THR A 157 -3.01 10.70 13.54
N ASP A 158 -4.14 10.61 14.23
CA ASP A 158 -4.61 9.37 14.84
C ASP A 158 -6.07 9.11 14.47
N GLY A 159 -6.44 7.85 14.34
CA GLY A 159 -7.77 7.43 13.89
C GLY A 159 -8.42 6.49 14.90
N VAL A 160 -9.67 6.77 15.25
CA VAL A 160 -10.49 5.88 16.08
C VAL A 160 -11.62 5.28 15.26
N VAL A 161 -11.95 4.03 15.51
CA VAL A 161 -13.08 3.34 14.88
C VAL A 161 -13.88 2.61 15.95
N GLN A 162 -15.18 2.83 16.00
CA GLN A 162 -16.10 2.12 16.87
C GLN A 162 -16.41 0.74 16.29
N MET A 163 -16.15 -0.32 17.06
CA MET A 163 -16.23 -1.71 16.57
C MET A 163 -17.64 -2.16 16.17
N GLU A 164 -18.67 -1.68 16.86
CA GLU A 164 -20.05 -2.14 16.65
C GLU A 164 -20.74 -1.43 15.48
N SER A 165 -20.60 -0.11 15.39
CA SER A 165 -21.21 0.69 14.31
C SER A 165 -20.34 0.77 13.05
N GLY A 166 -19.03 0.55 13.21
CA GLY A 166 -18.01 0.81 12.19
C GLY A 166 -17.63 2.29 12.09
N ASP A 167 -18.21 3.17 12.90
CA ASP A 167 -18.01 4.61 12.74
C ASP A 167 -16.56 5.02 13.02
N ALA A 168 -15.96 5.75 12.07
CA ALA A 168 -14.56 6.14 12.12
C ALA A 168 -14.39 7.66 12.17
N THR A 169 -13.45 8.10 12.99
CA THR A 169 -13.06 9.50 13.15
C THR A 169 -11.54 9.60 13.04
N VAL A 170 -11.04 10.68 12.44
CA VAL A 170 -9.62 11.02 12.51
C VAL A 170 -9.45 12.32 13.29
N GLY A 171 -8.48 12.33 14.20
CA GLY A 171 -7.97 13.52 14.84
C GLY A 171 -6.62 13.89 14.23
N ARG A 172 -6.39 15.19 14.04
CA ARG A 172 -5.04 15.72 13.79
C ARG A 172 -4.70 16.77 14.83
N ILE A 173 -3.45 16.76 15.27
CA ILE A 173 -2.88 17.75 16.17
C ILE A 173 -1.58 18.26 15.57
N MET A 174 -1.42 19.58 15.55
CA MET A 174 -0.24 20.25 14.99
C MET A 174 0.52 20.98 16.10
N TYR A 175 1.83 20.79 16.13
CA TYR A 175 2.76 21.45 17.05
C TYR A 175 3.74 22.32 16.27
N ASP A 176 4.20 23.41 16.88
CA ASP A 176 5.25 24.27 16.31
C ASP A 176 6.65 23.68 16.54
N GLU A 177 7.67 24.42 16.11
CA GLU A 177 9.08 24.04 16.26
C GLU A 177 9.58 24.02 17.72
N LYS A 178 8.85 24.65 18.64
CA LYS A 178 9.14 24.68 20.08
C LYS A 178 8.41 23.57 20.84
N GLY A 179 7.52 22.85 20.16
CA GLY A 179 6.67 21.81 20.75
C GLY A 179 5.39 22.36 21.37
N ASP A 180 5.06 23.63 21.11
CA ASP A 180 3.82 24.24 21.56
C ASP A 180 2.67 23.83 20.64
N TRP A 181 1.50 23.61 21.23
CA TRP A 181 0.29 23.25 20.48
C TRP A 181 -0.18 24.44 19.63
N VAL A 182 -0.37 24.21 18.33
CA VAL A 182 -0.84 25.24 17.38
C VAL A 182 -2.34 25.11 17.17
N PHE A 183 -2.81 23.93 16.75
CA PHE A 183 -4.22 23.67 16.49
C PHE A 183 -4.50 22.16 16.41
N GLY A 184 -5.76 21.78 16.57
CA GLY A 184 -6.22 20.41 16.35
C GLY A 184 -7.61 20.39 15.75
N TYR A 185 -7.87 19.40 14.90
CA TYR A 185 -9.20 19.19 14.32
C TYR A 185 -9.58 17.72 14.34
N ASN A 186 -10.89 17.46 14.40
CA ASN A 186 -11.46 16.13 14.22
C ASN A 186 -12.34 16.11 12.95
N ARG A 187 -12.31 15.01 12.21
CA ARG A 187 -13.19 14.79 11.06
C ARG A 187 -13.80 13.40 11.13
N PHE A 188 -15.12 13.33 11.03
CA PHE A 188 -15.83 12.07 10.82
C PHE A 188 -15.52 11.55 9.40
N ILE A 189 -15.03 10.32 9.29
CA ILE A 189 -14.61 9.70 8.03
C ILE A 189 -15.69 8.74 7.49
N GLY A 190 -16.71 8.40 8.30
CA GLY A 190 -17.72 7.40 7.93
C GLY A 190 -17.34 6.00 8.43
N LYS A 191 -17.91 4.95 7.85
CA LYS A 191 -17.73 3.58 8.35
C LYS A 191 -16.41 2.93 7.91
N CYS A 192 -15.56 2.52 8.85
CA CYS A 192 -14.35 1.72 8.67
C CYS A 192 -14.33 0.52 9.63
N SER A 193 -13.42 -0.44 9.45
CA SER A 193 -13.23 -1.55 10.41
C SER A 193 -11.76 -1.74 10.77
N ILE A 194 -11.46 -1.97 12.06
CA ILE A 194 -10.09 -2.16 12.59
C ILE A 194 -9.50 -3.52 12.21
N PHE A 195 -10.35 -4.55 12.06
CA PHE A 195 -9.91 -5.94 11.85
C PHE A 195 -10.00 -6.44 10.39
N MET A 196 -10.25 -5.56 9.42
CA MET A 196 -10.24 -5.92 8.02
C MET A 196 -9.51 -4.86 7.18
N PRO A 197 -8.56 -5.24 6.30
CA PRO A 197 -7.90 -4.33 5.37
C PRO A 197 -8.81 -3.85 4.21
N ASN A 198 -10.12 -3.96 4.38
CA ASN A 198 -11.15 -3.58 3.42
C ASN A 198 -11.84 -2.28 3.88
N CYS A 199 -11.19 -1.14 3.67
CA CYS A 199 -11.90 0.13 3.55
C CYS A 199 -12.38 0.25 2.09
N GLY A 200 -13.65 -0.03 1.87
CA GLY A 200 -14.31 0.15 0.59
C GLY A 200 -15.82 0.06 0.80
N ALA A 201 -16.44 1.23 0.81
CA ALA A 201 -17.87 1.56 0.75
C ALA A 201 -18.85 0.38 0.60
N SER A 202 -19.81 0.34 1.52
CA SER A 202 -21.21 0.03 1.20
C SER A 202 -21.96 1.33 1.00
#